data_AF-A0A8T7ASI4-F1
#
_entry.id   AF-A0A8T7ASI4-F1
#
_cell.length_a   1.000
_cell.length_b   1.000
_cell.length_c   1.000
_cell.angle_alpha   90.00
_cell.angle_beta   90.00
_cell.angle_gamma   90.00
#
_symmetry.space_group_name_H-M   'P 1'
#
loop_
_entity.id
_entity.type
_entity.pdbx_description
1 polymer ?
#
loop_
_entity_poly.entity_id
_entity_poly.type
_entity_poly.pdbx_seq_one_letter_code
_entity_poly.pdbx_strand_id
1 'polypeptide(L)'
;MRSFILTFVVGYVVASMMNWGIAEFLLNDWAAPQLGGFLRAGDDAASGASIIKLTFGFMVPLLVIAIFQEFMVKPASWAARATLIAVLVSAAAFYGTYTFISGYGNVTLWPLMGFAAADTFCMVIGALVIGFLRQWESSQLRQELPR
;
A
#
# COMPACT_ATOMS: atom_id res chain seq x y z
N MET A 1 -20.27 -4.05 -7.70
CA MET A 1 -19.02 -3.73 -8.44
C MET A 1 -18.69 -2.25 -8.48
N ARG A 2 -19.64 -1.36 -8.83
CA ARG A 2 -19.40 0.11 -8.84
C ARG A 2 -18.94 0.69 -7.49
N SER A 3 -19.55 0.28 -6.36
CA SER A 3 -19.14 0.80 -5.04
C SER A 3 -17.76 0.29 -4.61
N PHE A 4 -17.42 -0.97 -4.89
CA PHE A 4 -16.08 -1.53 -4.67
C PHE A 4 -14.98 -0.72 -5.38
N ILE A 5 -15.19 -0.39 -6.67
CA ILE A 5 -14.23 0.40 -7.46
C ILE A 5 -14.02 1.77 -6.83
N LEU A 6 -15.09 2.44 -6.42
CA LEU A 6 -15.02 3.77 -5.80
C LEU A 6 -14.29 3.73 -4.45
N THR A 7 -14.63 2.79 -3.58
CA THR A 7 -13.95 2.66 -2.28
C THR A 7 -12.47 2.32 -2.45
N PHE A 8 -12.14 1.49 -3.44
CA PHE A 8 -10.75 1.16 -3.78
C PHE A 8 -9.98 2.40 -4.27
N VAL A 9 -10.54 3.16 -5.21
CA VAL A 9 -9.91 4.38 -5.73
C VAL A 9 -9.62 5.37 -4.61
N VAL A 10 -10.57 5.60 -3.70
CA VAL A 10 -10.38 6.51 -2.56
C VAL A 10 -9.28 5.99 -1.62
N GLY A 11 -9.32 4.71 -1.24
CA GLY A 11 -8.29 4.10 -0.40
C GLY A 11 -6.90 4.14 -1.03
N TYR A 12 -6.81 3.92 -2.35
CA TYR A 12 -5.57 4.01 -3.10
C TYR A 12 -5.00 5.43 -3.13
N VAL A 13 -5.83 6.44 -3.41
CA VAL A 13 -5.39 7.83 -3.40
C VAL A 13 -4.87 8.23 -2.02
N VAL A 14 -5.57 7.88 -0.94
CA VAL A 14 -5.11 8.18 0.43
C VAL A 14 -3.78 7.50 0.73
N ALA A 15 -3.67 6.19 0.48
CA ALA A 15 -2.45 5.45 0.75
C ALA A 15 -1.27 5.94 -0.11
N SER A 16 -1.52 6.27 -1.37
CA SER A 16 -0.50 6.77 -2.29
C SER A 16 -0.02 8.17 -1.89
N MET A 17 -0.92 9.11 -1.59
CA MET A 17 -0.53 10.46 -1.15
C MET A 17 0.24 10.42 0.18
N MET A 18 -0.16 9.54 1.10
CA MET A 18 0.57 9.36 2.35
C MET A 18 1.96 8.73 2.12
N ASN A 19 2.06 7.79 1.18
CA ASN A 19 3.35 7.20 0.79
C ASN A 19 4.28 8.25 0.18
N TRP A 20 3.78 9.07 -0.76
CA TRP A 20 4.52 10.20 -1.32
C TRP A 20 4.94 11.21 -0.26
N GLY A 21 4.05 11.57 0.67
CA GLY A 21 4.38 12.48 1.77
C GLY A 21 5.44 11.91 2.71
N ILE A 22 5.37 10.63 3.08
CA ILE A 22 6.41 9.99 3.90
C ILE A 22 7.74 9.92 3.12
N ALA A 23 7.68 9.61 1.83
CA ALA A 23 8.86 9.60 0.97
C ALA A 23 9.52 10.99 0.92
N GLU A 24 8.74 12.04 0.68
CA GLU A 24 9.22 13.42 0.54
C GLU A 24 9.73 14.00 1.86
N PHE A 25 8.98 13.86 2.96
CA PHE A 25 9.24 14.59 4.20
C PHE A 25 10.01 13.80 5.27
N LEU A 26 10.01 12.47 5.22
CA LEU A 26 10.63 11.64 6.27
C LEU A 26 11.78 10.79 5.73
N LEU A 27 11.64 10.25 4.53
CA LEU A 27 12.62 9.31 3.99
C LEU A 27 13.64 9.96 3.06
N ASN A 28 13.33 11.06 2.37
CA ASN A 28 14.24 11.59 1.35
C ASN A 28 15.62 11.95 1.92
N ASP A 29 15.67 12.78 2.96
CA ASP A 29 16.94 13.23 3.55
C ASP A 29 17.73 12.10 4.22
N TRP A 30 17.03 11.13 4.82
CA TRP A 30 17.65 10.00 5.51
C TRP A 30 18.07 8.88 4.56
N ALA A 31 17.24 8.57 3.57
CA ALA A 31 17.37 7.39 2.72
C ALA A 31 18.09 7.66 1.39
N ALA A 32 17.99 8.86 0.81
CA ALA A 32 18.73 9.22 -0.40
C ALA A 32 20.26 8.97 -0.30
N PRO A 33 20.95 9.33 0.81
CA PRO A 33 22.38 9.01 0.95
C PRO A 33 22.65 7.50 1.10
N GLN A 34 21.69 6.73 1.61
CA GLN A 34 21.83 5.27 1.81
C GLN A 34 21.49 4.46 0.55
N LEU A 35 20.70 5.04 -0.35
CA LEU A 35 20.31 4.48 -1.64
C LEU A 35 21.20 4.96 -2.80
N GLY A 36 22.28 5.72 -2.52
CA GLY A 36 23.11 6.36 -3.53
C GLY A 36 23.72 5.43 -4.60
N GLY A 37 23.91 4.14 -4.31
CA GLY A 37 24.33 3.13 -5.29
C GLY A 37 23.19 2.56 -6.17
N PHE A 38 21.95 2.64 -5.69
CA PHE A 38 20.74 2.17 -6.38
C PHE A 38 20.09 3.30 -7.21
N LEU A 39 20.10 4.53 -6.70
CA LEU A 39 19.54 5.72 -7.37
C LEU A 39 20.48 6.32 -8.44
N ARG A 40 21.79 6.04 -8.40
CA ARG A 40 22.74 6.46 -9.45
C ARG A 40 22.78 5.54 -10.67
N ALA A 41 22.11 4.40 -10.64
CA ALA A 41 22.11 3.43 -11.75
C ALA A 41 21.08 3.74 -12.86
N GLY A 42 20.45 4.91 -12.87
CA GLY A 42 19.56 5.29 -13.96
C GLY A 42 19.47 6.79 -14.15
N ASP A 43 20.01 7.26 -15.28
CA ASP A 43 19.74 8.58 -15.86
C ASP A 43 18.24 8.84 -16.16
N ASP A 44 17.35 7.92 -15.74
CA ASP A 44 15.89 7.90 -15.96
C ASP A 44 15.05 7.83 -14.67
N ALA A 45 15.63 8.06 -13.48
CA ALA A 45 14.90 8.01 -12.21
C ALA A 45 13.70 8.99 -12.16
N ALA A 46 13.79 10.11 -12.87
CA ALA A 46 12.72 11.10 -13.04
C ALA A 46 11.87 10.90 -14.32
N SER A 47 12.14 9.87 -15.12
CA SER A 47 11.35 9.59 -16.33
C SER A 47 9.92 9.17 -15.96
N GLY A 48 8.93 9.57 -16.76
CA GLY A 48 7.52 9.21 -16.52
C GLY A 48 7.27 7.70 -16.43
N ALA A 49 8.15 6.87 -17.01
CA ALA A 49 8.10 5.41 -16.91
C ALA A 49 8.36 4.90 -15.47
N SER A 50 9.21 5.59 -14.70
CA SER A 50 9.49 5.25 -13.30
C SER A 50 8.29 5.56 -12.40
N ILE A 51 7.59 6.67 -12.65
CA ILE A 51 6.35 7.04 -11.94
C ILE A 51 5.26 5.99 -12.18
N ILE A 52 5.09 5.55 -13.42
CA ILE A 52 4.12 4.52 -13.78
C ILE A 52 4.44 3.21 -13.03
N LYS A 53 5.70 2.77 -13.02
CA LYS A 53 6.11 1.55 -12.30
C LYS A 53 5.83 1.62 -10.80
N LEU A 54 6.12 2.75 -10.15
CA LEU A 54 5.85 2.96 -8.72
C LEU A 54 4.34 2.98 -8.43
N THR A 55 3.57 3.64 -9.29
CA THR A 55 2.11 3.70 -9.22
C THR A 55 1.50 2.29 -9.24
N PHE A 56 1.90 1.46 -10.20
CA PHE A 56 1.46 0.07 -10.30
C PHE A 56 1.99 -0.82 -9.15
N GLY A 57 3.25 -0.63 -8.75
CA GLY A 57 3.87 -1.36 -7.65
C GLY A 57 3.15 -1.16 -6.31
N PHE A 58 2.57 0.03 -6.09
CA PHE A 58 1.76 0.33 -4.90
C PHE A 58 0.29 -0.05 -5.09
N MET A 59 -0.24 0.04 -6.31
CA MET A 59 -1.65 -0.27 -6.61
C MET A 59 -1.96 -1.76 -6.50
N VAL A 60 -1.08 -2.63 -6.99
CA VAL A 60 -1.32 -4.08 -7.05
C VAL A 60 -1.46 -4.71 -5.66
N PRO A 61 -0.56 -4.47 -4.68
CA PRO A 61 -0.72 -5.04 -3.35
C PRO A 61 -1.99 -4.53 -2.65
N LEU A 62 -2.32 -3.23 -2.79
CA LEU A 62 -3.55 -2.69 -2.20
C LEU A 62 -4.81 -3.29 -2.83
N LEU A 63 -4.79 -3.54 -4.14
CA LEU A 63 -5.88 -4.21 -4.85
C LEU A 63 -6.05 -5.64 -4.34
N VAL A 64 -4.95 -6.37 -4.17
CA VAL A 64 -4.96 -7.72 -3.59
C VAL A 64 -5.55 -7.69 -2.18
N ILE A 65 -5.14 -6.73 -1.33
CA ILE A 65 -5.71 -6.54 0.02
C ILE A 65 -7.22 -6.32 -0.05
N ALA A 66 -7.67 -5.40 -0.91
CA ALA A 66 -9.09 -5.10 -1.07
C ALA A 66 -9.90 -6.32 -1.53
N ILE A 67 -9.35 -7.12 -2.45
CA ILE A 67 -9.97 -8.37 -2.93
C ILE A 67 -10.09 -9.38 -1.79
N PHE A 68 -9.03 -9.61 -1.01
CA PHE A 68 -9.07 -10.52 0.13
C PHE A 68 -10.02 -10.04 1.23
N GLN A 69 -10.16 -8.72 1.41
CA GLN A 69 -11.16 -8.16 2.31
C GLN A 69 -12.59 -8.49 1.88
N GLU A 70 -12.88 -8.68 0.59
CA GLU A 70 -14.22 -9.09 0.17
C GLU A 70 -14.50 -10.58 0.40
N PHE A 71 -13.49 -11.43 0.29
CA PHE A 71 -13.66 -12.88 0.41
C PHE A 71 -13.70 -13.40 1.85
N MET A 72 -13.19 -12.65 2.82
CA MET A 72 -13.29 -13.08 4.21
C MET A 72 -14.76 -13.00 4.70
N VAL A 73 -15.27 -14.06 5.31
CA VAL A 73 -16.67 -14.15 5.79
C VAL A 73 -16.80 -13.49 7.17
N LYS A 74 -17.90 -12.79 7.45
CA LYS A 74 -18.21 -12.23 8.80
C LYS A 74 -18.64 -13.37 9.75
N PRO A 75 -18.36 -13.30 11.08
CA PRO A 75 -18.28 -12.08 11.87
C PRO A 75 -16.95 -11.92 12.63
N ALA A 76 -16.08 -11.03 12.12
CA ALA A 76 -15.00 -10.42 12.90
C ALA A 76 -14.85 -8.96 12.44
N SER A 77 -14.35 -8.09 13.32
CA SER A 77 -14.15 -6.65 13.07
C SER A 77 -13.51 -6.40 11.70
N TRP A 78 -14.15 -5.58 10.87
CA TRP A 78 -13.66 -5.22 9.53
C TRP A 78 -12.26 -4.58 9.61
N ALA A 79 -11.99 -3.83 10.68
CA ALA A 79 -10.70 -3.19 10.92
C ALA A 79 -9.61 -4.24 11.18
N ALA A 80 -9.90 -5.27 12.00
CA ALA A 80 -8.93 -6.34 12.28
C ALA A 80 -8.55 -7.10 11.00
N ARG A 81 -9.53 -7.37 10.12
CA ARG A 81 -9.28 -8.00 8.81
C ARG A 81 -8.47 -7.10 7.89
N ALA A 82 -8.83 -5.82 7.81
CA ALA A 82 -8.11 -4.85 7.00
C ALA A 82 -6.64 -4.77 7.39
N THR A 83 -6.37 -4.64 8.70
CA THR A 83 -5.00 -4.64 9.23
C THR A 83 -4.28 -5.96 8.99
N LEU A 84 -4.90 -7.10 9.28
CA LEU A 84 -4.28 -8.42 9.11
C LEU A 84 -3.89 -8.68 7.65
N ILE A 85 -4.80 -8.45 6.71
CA ILE A 85 -4.55 -8.68 5.28
C ILE A 85 -3.50 -7.69 4.79
N ALA A 86 -3.58 -6.42 5.19
CA ALA A 86 -2.60 -5.42 4.78
C ALA A 86 -1.19 -5.77 5.26
N VAL A 87 -1.03 -6.22 6.50
CA VAL A 87 0.26 -6.66 7.05
C VAL A 87 0.76 -7.90 6.31
N LEU A 88 -0.08 -8.92 6.07
CA LEU A 88 0.33 -10.14 5.38
C LEU A 88 0.78 -9.88 3.93
N VAL A 89 -0.01 -9.09 3.18
CA VAL A 89 0.32 -8.76 1.78
C VAL A 89 1.56 -7.86 1.72
N SER A 90 1.70 -6.90 2.63
CA SER A 90 2.89 -6.04 2.68
C SER A 90 4.15 -6.81 3.10
N ALA A 91 4.03 -7.76 4.03
CA ALA A 91 5.13 -8.65 4.39
C ALA A 91 5.55 -9.56 3.23
N ALA A 92 4.59 -10.10 2.48
CA ALA A 92 4.87 -10.90 1.28
C ALA A 92 5.54 -10.08 0.17
N ALA A 93 5.04 -8.85 -0.07
CA ALA A 93 5.63 -7.91 -1.02
C ALA A 93 7.04 -7.51 -0.59
N PHE A 94 7.24 -7.19 0.69
CA PHE A 94 8.55 -6.86 1.25
C PHE A 94 9.55 -8.00 1.10
N TYR A 95 9.16 -9.25 1.41
CA TYR A 95 10.06 -10.39 1.26
C TYR A 95 10.46 -10.60 -0.21
N GLY A 96 9.52 -10.43 -1.15
CA GLY A 96 9.79 -10.46 -2.58
C GLY A 96 10.77 -9.37 -3.02
N THR A 97 10.51 -8.12 -2.64
CA THR A 97 11.36 -6.96 -2.98
C THR A 97 12.73 -7.05 -2.31
N TYR A 98 12.81 -7.48 -1.05
CA TYR A 98 14.05 -7.71 -0.33
C TYR A 98 14.89 -8.78 -1.04
N THR A 99 14.32 -9.95 -1.34
CA THR A 99 15.04 -11.03 -2.04
C THR A 99 15.57 -10.56 -3.39
N PHE A 100 14.81 -9.72 -4.10
CA PHE A 100 15.23 -9.16 -5.37
C PHE A 100 16.36 -8.13 -5.19
N ILE A 101 16.22 -7.14 -4.30
CA ILE A 101 17.18 -6.04 -4.14
C ILE A 101 18.46 -6.50 -3.41
N SER A 102 18.35 -7.36 -2.39
CA SER A 102 19.51 -7.91 -1.68
C SER A 102 20.34 -8.84 -2.58
N GLY A 103 19.71 -9.50 -3.54
CA GLY A 103 20.39 -10.31 -4.57
C GLY A 103 21.33 -9.50 -5.47
N TYR A 104 21.10 -8.18 -5.60
CA TYR A 104 21.99 -7.26 -6.32
C TYR A 104 23.08 -6.62 -5.43
N GLY A 105 23.14 -6.95 -4.14
CA GLY A 105 24.22 -6.51 -3.23
C GLY A 105 24.30 -4.99 -2.96
N ASN A 106 23.34 -4.21 -3.44
CA ASN A 106 23.47 -2.75 -3.55
C ASN A 106 22.81 -1.94 -2.42
N VAL A 107 22.06 -2.56 -1.50
CA VAL A 107 21.36 -1.85 -0.42
C VAL A 107 21.43 -2.63 0.89
N THR A 108 21.75 -1.95 1.98
CA THR A 108 21.77 -2.55 3.33
C THR A 108 20.35 -2.84 3.82
N LEU A 109 20.20 -3.83 4.71
CA LEU A 109 18.89 -4.25 5.23
C LEU A 109 18.12 -3.12 5.92
N TRP A 110 18.85 -2.21 6.58
CA TRP A 110 18.27 -1.13 7.40
C TRP A 110 17.38 -0.14 6.61
N PRO A 111 17.87 0.51 5.54
CA PRO A 111 17.04 1.36 4.69
C PRO A 111 15.89 0.58 4.04
N LEU A 112 16.11 -0.67 3.62
CA LEU A 112 15.04 -1.53 3.07
C LEU A 112 13.91 -1.75 4.08
N MET A 113 14.24 -2.00 5.36
CA MET A 113 13.25 -2.11 6.42
C MET A 113 12.50 -0.79 6.66
N GLY A 114 13.17 0.36 6.54
CA GLY A 114 12.55 1.67 6.65
C GLY A 114 11.48 1.93 5.58
N PHE A 115 11.82 1.67 4.31
CA PHE A 115 10.86 1.78 3.20
C PHE A 115 9.70 0.80 3.36
N ALA A 116 9.99 -0.44 3.72
CA ALA A 116 8.97 -1.46 3.89
C ALA A 116 7.99 -1.15 5.03
N ALA A 117 8.48 -0.58 6.13
CA ALA A 117 7.64 -0.14 7.23
C ALA A 117 6.73 1.00 6.80
N ALA A 118 7.25 1.98 6.06
CA ALA A 118 6.48 3.09 5.50
C ALA A 118 5.41 2.61 4.52
N ASP A 119 5.77 1.72 3.58
CA ASP A 119 4.85 1.13 2.61
C ASP A 119 3.75 0.32 3.31
N THR A 120 4.13 -0.54 4.27
CA THR A 120 3.19 -1.35 5.04
C THR A 120 2.20 -0.47 5.81
N PHE A 121 2.69 0.60 6.45
CA PHE A 121 1.84 1.55 7.15
C PHE A 121 0.84 2.21 6.20
N CYS A 122 1.30 2.65 5.03
CA CYS A 122 0.43 3.24 4.01
C CYS A 122 -0.64 2.26 3.51
N MET A 123 -0.25 1.01 3.27
CA MET A 123 -1.17 -0.06 2.88
C MET A 123 -2.22 -0.33 3.95
N VAL A 124 -1.84 -0.36 5.22
CA VAL A 124 -2.78 -0.54 6.35
C VAL A 124 -3.78 0.61 6.40
N ILE A 125 -3.34 1.86 6.28
CA ILE A 125 -4.25 3.01 6.27
C ILE A 125 -5.20 2.97 5.06
N GLY A 126 -4.69 2.70 3.85
CA GLY A 126 -5.53 2.52 2.67
C GLY A 126 -6.58 1.42 2.85
N ALA A 127 -6.15 0.27 3.37
CA ALA A 127 -7.01 -0.87 3.65
C ALA A 127 -8.10 -0.56 4.69
N LEU A 128 -7.78 0.25 5.71
CA LEU A 128 -8.74 0.71 6.70
C LEU A 128 -9.75 1.69 6.10
N VAL A 129 -9.31 2.62 5.25
CA VAL A 129 -10.22 3.53 4.53
C VAL A 129 -11.20 2.74 3.66
N ILE A 130 -10.73 1.75 2.91
CA ILE A 130 -11.58 0.87 2.09
C ILE A 130 -12.59 0.15 2.98
N GLY A 131 -12.13 -0.50 4.04
CA GLY A 131 -12.99 -1.23 4.98
C GLY A 131 -14.04 -0.33 5.64
N PHE A 132 -13.66 0.89 6.02
CA PHE A 132 -14.56 1.88 6.62
C PHE A 132 -15.66 2.30 5.63
N LEU A 133 -15.29 2.69 4.41
CA LEU A 133 -16.25 3.13 3.40
C LEU A 133 -17.23 2.01 3.03
N ARG A 134 -16.75 0.78 2.90
CA ARG A 134 -17.60 -0.40 2.62
C ARG A 134 -18.57 -0.69 3.77
N GLN A 135 -18.13 -0.54 5.01
CA GLN A 135 -18.99 -0.69 6.19
C GLN A 135 -20.01 0.43 6.29
N TRP A 136 -19.63 1.67 5.95
CA TRP A 136 -20.53 2.83 5.91
C TRP A 136 -21.65 2.64 4.89
N GLU A 137 -21.31 2.32 3.63
CA GLU A 137 -22.29 2.05 2.58
C GLU A 137 -23.26 0.91 2.96
N SER A 138 -22.73 -0.17 3.54
CA SER A 138 -23.54 -1.31 3.99
C SER A 138 -24.48 -0.98 5.16
N SER A 139 -24.20 0.12 5.88
CA SER A 139 -25.04 0.59 6.99
C SER A 139 -26.15 1.49 6.48
N GLN A 140 -25.87 2.35 5.49
CA GLN A 140 -26.85 3.20 4.82
C GLN A 140 -27.90 2.38 4.06
N LEU A 141 -27.47 1.39 3.27
CA LEU A 141 -28.40 0.50 2.53
C LEU A 141 -29.37 -0.26 3.44
N ARG A 142 -28.97 -0.54 4.69
CA ARG A 142 -29.84 -1.19 5.68
C ARG A 142 -30.91 -0.28 6.27
N GLN A 143 -30.73 1.04 6.17
CA GLN A 143 -31.72 2.02 6.64
C GLN A 143 -32.78 2.32 5.58
N GLU A 144 -32.47 2.13 4.30
CA GLU A 144 -33.37 2.41 3.16
C GLU A 144 -34.34 1.27 2.83
N LEU A 145 -34.12 0.06 3.34
CA LEU A 145 -35.02 -1.07 3.12
C LEU A 145 -36.24 -0.98 4.08
N PRO A 146 -37.48 -0.87 3.56
CA PRO A 146 -38.66 -0.98 4.40
C PRO A 146 -38.69 -2.37 5.04
N ARG A 147 -39.00 -2.42 6.34
CA ARG A 147 -39.11 -3.65 7.12
C ARG A 147 -40.28 -4.51 6.66
#